data_AF-A0A7Y9GAH9-F1
#
_entry.id   AF-A0A7Y9GAH9-F1
#
_cell.length_a   1.000
_cell.length_b   1.000
_cell.length_c   1.000
_cell.angle_alpha   90.00
_cell.angle_beta   90.00
_cell.angle_gamma   90.00
#
_symmetry.space_group_name_H-M   'P 1'
#
loop_
_entity.id
_entity.type
_entity.pdbx_description
1 polymer ?
#
loop_
_entity_poly.entity_id
_entity_poly.type
_entity_poly.pdbx_seq_one_letter_code
_entity_poly.pdbx_strand_id
1 'polypeptide(L)'
;MRRYVIPLVVLLAAGCGQVGRSPEKIAAADARKAAERAGDRVHDSRVRPARDVGHRAADLDGVEVMRVTGVSTAGDGVRLVLRTSGTAPDGGWFATSTITVRRCFEMRFSTTTEWQHYGTRQVACPSGGPLTFKPWPKAPEIPFERLRKALPRVPKGGGADEAKVRAAVASLRLDPAIRREFATEGDVVGVALIVRPYGSDAFDCVLARVAPGRTSVWTPPRMQRMAGEGGCSAGNAVDPLPPPH
;
A
#
# COMPACT_ATOMS: atom_id res chain seq x y z
N MET A 1 -31.92 -49.18 71.11
CA MET A 1 -32.70 -48.83 69.89
C MET A 1 -32.98 -47.34 69.91
N ARG A 2 -32.24 -46.54 69.13
CA ARG A 2 -32.28 -45.08 69.18
C ARG A 2 -32.70 -44.56 67.80
N ARG A 3 -33.90 -43.96 67.72
CA ARG A 3 -34.47 -43.36 66.50
C ARG A 3 -33.75 -42.04 66.24
N TYR A 4 -33.12 -41.88 65.07
CA TYR A 4 -32.52 -40.62 64.64
C TYR A 4 -33.47 -39.88 63.70
N VAL A 5 -33.74 -38.62 64.07
CA VAL A 5 -34.52 -37.63 63.34
C VAL A 5 -33.62 -36.99 62.27
N ILE A 6 -34.13 -36.86 61.06
CA ILE A 6 -33.49 -36.15 59.93
C ILE A 6 -33.82 -34.66 60.03
N PRO A 7 -32.83 -33.75 59.89
CA PRO A 7 -33.06 -32.44 59.26
C PRO A 7 -32.13 -32.31 58.03
N LEU A 8 -32.68 -32.26 56.83
CA LEU A 8 -33.13 -31.06 56.09
C LEU A 8 -32.00 -30.04 55.81
N VAL A 9 -31.37 -30.22 54.64
CA VAL A 9 -31.04 -29.21 53.61
C VAL A 9 -30.68 -27.78 54.06
N VAL A 10 -29.43 -27.37 53.81
CA VAL A 10 -29.11 -26.08 53.17
C VAL A 10 -27.89 -26.28 52.25
N LEU A 11 -28.15 -26.36 50.94
CA LEU A 11 -27.16 -26.23 49.87
C LEU A 11 -26.85 -24.74 49.69
N LEU A 12 -25.70 -24.29 50.20
CA LEU A 12 -25.09 -23.01 49.78
C LEU A 12 -24.26 -23.27 48.53
N ALA A 13 -24.94 -23.39 47.39
CA ALA A 13 -24.30 -23.21 46.10
C ALA A 13 -23.95 -21.73 45.95
N ALA A 14 -22.75 -21.35 46.38
CA ALA A 14 -22.09 -20.15 45.88
C ALA A 14 -21.82 -20.37 44.39
N GLY A 15 -22.82 -20.10 43.57
CA GLY A 15 -22.67 -20.00 42.13
C GLY A 15 -21.71 -18.88 41.83
N CYS A 16 -20.42 -19.22 41.67
CA CYS A 16 -19.46 -18.35 41.01
C CYS A 16 -20.05 -18.01 39.64
N GLY A 17 -20.53 -16.76 39.51
CA GLY A 17 -21.01 -16.23 38.26
C GLY A 17 -19.94 -16.43 37.20
N GLN A 18 -20.20 -17.33 36.26
CA GLN A 18 -19.45 -17.41 35.02
C GLN A 18 -19.87 -16.18 34.21
N VAL A 19 -19.25 -15.03 34.49
CA VAL A 19 -19.49 -13.77 33.80
C VAL A 19 -18.94 -13.91 32.38
N GLY A 20 -19.73 -14.53 31.50
CA GLY A 20 -19.48 -14.48 30.06
C GLY A 20 -19.37 -13.02 29.63
N ARG A 21 -18.37 -12.67 28.82
CA ARG A 21 -18.30 -11.33 28.21
C ARG A 21 -19.58 -11.17 27.38
N SER A 22 -20.31 -10.07 27.59
CA SER A 22 -21.52 -9.81 26.82
C SER A 22 -21.19 -9.79 25.32
N PRO A 23 -22.13 -10.21 24.44
CA PRO A 23 -21.94 -10.14 22.99
C PRO A 23 -21.39 -8.78 22.55
N GLU A 24 -21.85 -7.67 23.13
CA GLU A 24 -21.40 -6.31 22.78
C GLU A 24 -19.92 -6.10 23.10
N LYS A 25 -19.43 -6.66 24.22
CA LYS A 25 -18.00 -6.62 24.56
C LYS A 25 -17.17 -7.44 23.58
N ILE A 26 -17.69 -8.58 23.11
CA ILE A 26 -17.03 -9.40 22.09
C ILE A 26 -16.98 -8.65 20.77
N ALA A 27 -18.10 -8.10 20.32
CA ALA A 27 -18.19 -7.34 19.08
C ALA A 27 -17.31 -6.08 19.13
N ALA A 28 -17.20 -5.41 20.28
CA ALA A 28 -16.31 -4.27 20.46
C ALA A 28 -14.83 -4.67 20.40
N ALA A 29 -14.46 -5.83 20.95
CA ALA A 29 -13.12 -6.38 20.83
C ALA A 29 -12.79 -6.78 19.38
N ASP A 30 -13.77 -7.32 18.64
CA ASP A 30 -13.62 -7.61 17.21
C ASP A 30 -13.43 -6.33 16.38
N ALA A 31 -14.19 -5.26 16.68
CA ALA A 31 -14.01 -3.96 16.05
C ALA A 31 -12.60 -3.39 16.28
N ARG A 32 -12.06 -3.57 17.50
CA ARG A 32 -10.68 -3.18 17.83
C ARG A 32 -9.66 -3.97 17.02
N LYS A 33 -9.83 -5.29 16.91
CA LYS A 33 -8.95 -6.13 16.06
C LYS A 33 -9.01 -5.70 14.60
N ALA A 34 -10.18 -5.32 14.09
CA ALA A 34 -10.29 -4.77 12.74
C ALA A 34 -9.49 -3.46 12.58
N ALA A 35 -9.53 -2.57 13.59
CA ALA A 35 -8.72 -1.35 13.59
C ALA A 35 -7.22 -1.64 13.67
N GLU A 36 -6.78 -2.60 14.49
CA GLU A 36 -5.38 -3.03 14.57
C GLU A 36 -4.88 -3.60 13.22
N ARG A 37 -5.67 -4.49 12.58
CA ARG A 37 -5.37 -4.97 11.22
C ARG A 37 -5.27 -3.84 10.20
N ALA A 38 -6.12 -2.81 10.32
CA ALA A 38 -6.02 -1.63 9.48
C ALA A 38 -4.71 -0.86 9.75
N GLY A 39 -4.34 -0.69 11.02
CA GLY A 39 -3.06 -0.11 11.43
C GLY A 39 -1.85 -0.82 10.83
N ASP A 40 -1.85 -2.16 10.85
CA ASP A 40 -0.77 -2.97 10.28
C ASP A 40 -0.60 -2.73 8.78
N ARG A 41 -1.70 -2.57 8.04
CA ARG A 41 -1.68 -2.30 6.59
C ARG A 41 -1.35 -0.85 6.24
N VAL A 42 -1.68 0.09 7.13
CA VAL A 42 -1.41 1.53 6.94
C VAL A 42 0.03 1.88 7.29
N HIS A 43 0.63 1.17 8.26
CA HIS A 43 2.01 1.40 8.68
C HIS A 43 2.99 1.25 7.51
N ASP A 44 3.92 2.19 7.40
CA ASP A 44 4.96 2.25 6.36
C ASP A 44 6.21 2.83 7.02
N SER A 45 7.39 2.27 6.73
CA SER A 45 8.67 2.78 7.25
C SER A 45 9.07 4.10 6.61
N ARG A 46 8.44 4.48 5.50
CA ARG A 46 8.70 5.74 4.79
C ARG A 46 7.99 6.92 5.43
N VAL A 47 8.60 8.10 5.31
CA VAL A 47 7.93 9.36 5.63
C VAL A 47 6.83 9.63 4.61
N ARG A 48 5.62 9.89 5.10
CA ARG A 48 4.40 9.99 4.29
C ARG A 48 3.56 11.19 4.75
N PRO A 49 2.99 11.98 3.83
CA PRO A 49 2.06 13.05 4.17
C PRO A 49 0.82 12.50 4.89
N ALA A 50 0.25 13.26 5.82
CA ALA A 50 -0.92 12.86 6.59
C ALA A 50 -2.12 12.47 5.70
N ARG A 51 -2.34 13.22 4.61
CA ARG A 51 -3.40 12.90 3.63
C ARG A 51 -3.23 11.50 3.05
N ASP A 52 -2.00 11.05 2.81
CA ASP A 52 -1.72 9.78 2.15
C ASP A 52 -1.89 8.61 3.11
N VAL A 53 -1.60 8.83 4.40
CA VAL A 53 -1.88 7.85 5.45
C VAL A 53 -3.39 7.69 5.62
N GLY A 54 -4.13 8.80 5.66
CA GLY A 54 -5.60 8.79 5.69
C GLY A 54 -6.21 8.12 4.47
N HIS A 55 -5.78 8.49 3.26
CA HIS A 55 -6.30 7.91 2.02
C HIS A 55 -6.05 6.41 1.95
N ARG A 56 -4.83 5.94 2.29
CA ARG A 56 -4.56 4.49 2.36
C ARG A 56 -5.43 3.76 3.36
N ALA A 57 -5.73 4.37 4.51
CA ALA A 57 -6.65 3.77 5.47
C ALA A 57 -8.09 3.70 4.93
N ALA A 58 -8.52 4.72 4.16
CA ALA A 58 -9.84 4.75 3.52
C ALA A 58 -9.98 3.74 2.36
N ASP A 59 -8.88 3.34 1.73
CA ASP A 59 -8.86 2.29 0.70
C ASP A 59 -9.02 0.86 1.30
N LEU A 60 -9.04 0.72 2.63
CA LEU A 60 -9.22 -0.56 3.29
C LEU A 60 -10.71 -0.87 3.51
N ASP A 61 -11.12 -2.07 3.08
CA ASP A 61 -12.48 -2.55 3.30
C ASP A 61 -12.87 -2.54 4.79
N GLY A 62 -14.05 -2.01 5.08
CA GLY A 62 -14.59 -1.96 6.45
C GLY A 62 -13.95 -0.91 7.37
N VAL A 63 -13.15 0.01 6.82
CA VAL A 63 -12.50 1.09 7.56
C VAL A 63 -13.05 2.44 7.11
N GLU A 64 -13.55 3.21 8.07
CA GLU A 64 -14.02 4.58 7.84
C GLU A 64 -13.07 5.57 8.53
N VAL A 65 -12.40 6.43 7.76
CA VAL A 65 -11.52 7.44 8.34
C VAL A 65 -12.34 8.61 8.83
N MET A 66 -12.44 8.80 10.14
CA MET A 66 -13.25 9.86 10.75
C MET A 66 -12.49 11.17 10.94
N ARG A 67 -11.16 11.09 11.12
CA ARG A 67 -10.30 12.26 11.32
C ARG A 67 -8.86 11.94 10.95
N VAL A 68 -8.17 12.91 10.37
CA VAL A 68 -6.72 12.90 10.13
C VAL A 68 -6.14 14.16 10.78
N THR A 69 -5.07 14.02 11.57
CA THR A 69 -4.33 15.16 12.14
C THR A 69 -2.83 14.92 12.05
N GLY A 70 -2.05 16.01 11.99
CA GLY A 70 -0.61 15.99 11.73
C GLY A 70 -0.27 16.35 10.28
N VAL A 71 1.03 16.48 10.00
CA VAL A 71 1.54 16.88 8.67
C VAL A 71 2.12 15.70 7.91
N SER A 72 2.93 14.88 8.59
CA SER A 72 3.55 13.69 8.01
C SER A 72 3.88 12.66 9.09
N THR A 73 4.28 11.46 8.68
CA THR A 73 4.73 10.40 9.61
C THR A 73 6.12 10.67 10.20
N ALA A 74 6.80 11.76 9.84
CA ALA A 74 8.03 12.17 10.52
C ALA A 74 7.73 12.86 11.86
N GLY A 75 8.67 12.77 12.80
CA GLY A 75 8.60 13.45 14.10
C GLY A 75 7.35 13.06 14.90
N ASP A 76 6.45 14.03 15.12
CA ASP A 76 5.21 13.82 15.88
C ASP A 76 4.25 12.83 15.21
N GLY A 77 4.41 12.57 13.92
CA GLY A 77 3.62 11.59 13.19
C GLY A 77 2.20 12.04 12.84
N VAL A 78 1.43 11.10 12.31
CA VAL A 78 0.04 11.30 11.88
C VAL A 78 -0.89 10.58 12.84
N ARG A 79 -1.92 11.25 13.34
CA ARG A 79 -2.99 10.59 14.10
C ARG A 79 -4.22 10.41 13.24
N LEU A 80 -4.69 9.17 13.17
CA LEU A 80 -5.95 8.81 12.53
C LEU A 80 -6.98 8.45 13.60
N VAL A 81 -8.23 8.85 13.37
CA VAL A 81 -9.38 8.24 14.06
C VAL A 81 -10.12 7.39 13.05
N LEU A 82 -10.11 6.08 13.25
CA LEU A 82 -10.76 5.10 12.38
C LEU A 82 -12.04 4.59 13.03
N ARG A 83 -13.14 4.52 12.28
CA ARG A 83 -14.36 3.80 12.68
C ARG A 83 -14.36 2.44 11.99
N THR A 84 -14.49 1.40 12.78
CA THR A 84 -14.57 0.01 12.32
C THR A 84 -15.79 -0.65 12.93
N SER A 85 -16.31 -1.66 12.24
CA SER A 85 -17.34 -2.55 12.77
C SER A 85 -16.73 -3.83 13.31
N GLY A 86 -17.35 -4.38 14.35
CA GLY A 86 -17.08 -5.72 14.82
C GLY A 86 -18.37 -6.44 15.11
N THR A 87 -18.30 -7.77 15.10
CA THR A 87 -19.48 -8.63 15.19
C THR A 87 -19.33 -9.66 16.29
N ALA A 88 -20.46 -10.09 16.86
CA ALA A 88 -20.49 -11.20 17.79
C ALA A 88 -21.82 -11.96 17.67
N PRO A 89 -21.83 -13.27 17.93
CA PRO A 89 -23.07 -14.02 18.05
C PRO A 89 -23.95 -13.46 19.17
N ASP A 90 -25.24 -13.33 18.89
CA ASP A 90 -26.25 -12.81 19.80
C ASP A 90 -26.88 -13.98 20.59
N GLY A 91 -26.27 -14.33 21.73
CA GLY A 91 -26.72 -15.40 22.62
C GLY A 91 -25.69 -16.49 22.92
N GLY A 92 -26.13 -17.57 23.58
CA GLY A 92 -25.30 -18.72 23.97
C GLY A 92 -24.88 -19.62 22.80
N TRP A 93 -24.50 -20.88 23.09
CA TRP A 93 -23.92 -21.84 22.11
C TRP A 93 -24.70 -22.07 20.81
N PHE A 94 -25.97 -21.65 20.71
CA PHE A 94 -26.84 -21.79 19.53
C PHE A 94 -27.34 -20.44 18.99
N ALA A 95 -26.57 -19.37 19.11
CA ALA A 95 -26.94 -18.06 18.58
C ALA A 95 -27.17 -18.12 17.05
N THR A 96 -28.37 -17.75 16.61
CA THR A 96 -28.77 -17.68 15.19
C THR A 96 -28.70 -16.25 14.63
N SER A 97 -28.55 -15.25 15.50
CA SER A 97 -28.37 -13.84 15.14
C SER A 97 -26.95 -13.36 15.47
N THR A 98 -26.53 -12.28 14.82
CA THR A 98 -25.24 -11.60 15.05
C THR A 98 -25.51 -10.15 15.37
N ILE A 99 -24.93 -9.66 16.47
CA ILE A 99 -24.89 -8.23 16.74
C ILE A 99 -23.70 -7.59 16.01
N THR A 100 -23.88 -6.36 15.54
CA THR A 100 -22.82 -5.54 14.95
C THR A 100 -22.67 -4.27 15.77
N VAL A 101 -21.45 -3.95 16.18
CA VAL A 101 -21.13 -2.67 16.83
C VAL A 101 -20.13 -1.89 16.00
N ARG A 102 -20.31 -0.57 15.95
CA ARG A 102 -19.32 0.36 15.37
C ARG A 102 -18.60 1.09 16.49
N ARG A 103 -17.28 1.18 16.42
CA ARG A 103 -16.43 1.85 17.41
C ARG A 103 -15.35 2.65 16.71
N CYS A 104 -14.91 3.73 17.37
CA CYS A 104 -13.82 4.56 16.87
C CYS A 104 -12.55 4.35 17.67
N PHE A 105 -11.43 4.30 16.96
CA PHE A 105 -10.11 4.09 17.52
C PHE A 105 -9.15 5.15 17.00
N GLU A 106 -8.45 5.80 17.92
CA GLU A 106 -7.35 6.70 17.60
C GLU A 106 -6.05 5.90 17.55
N MET A 107 -5.26 6.16 16.52
CA MET A 107 -3.97 5.51 16.25
C MET A 107 -2.97 6.55 15.77
N ARG A 108 -1.71 6.40 16.15
CA ARG A 108 -0.61 7.30 15.77
C ARG A 108 0.41 6.55 14.90
N PHE A 109 0.69 7.08 13.72
CA PHE A 109 1.65 6.54 12.77
C PHE A 109 2.88 7.46 12.71
N SER A 110 4.03 6.96 13.14
CA SER A 110 5.31 7.66 13.02
C SER A 110 6.39 6.71 12.47
N THR A 111 7.35 7.26 11.74
CA THR A 111 8.56 6.53 11.30
C THR A 111 9.56 6.32 12.43
N THR A 112 9.36 6.97 13.58
CA THR A 112 10.22 6.83 14.77
C THR A 112 9.68 5.82 15.78
N THR A 113 8.47 5.31 15.57
CA THR A 113 7.85 4.29 16.44
C THR A 113 7.99 2.93 15.78
N GLU A 114 8.24 1.90 16.60
CA GLU A 114 8.33 0.52 16.15
C GLU A 114 7.01 0.04 15.51
N TRP A 115 7.12 -0.99 14.67
CA TRP A 115 5.96 -1.64 14.04
C TRP A 115 4.97 -2.13 15.11
N GLN A 116 3.66 -2.04 14.87
CA GLN A 116 2.58 -2.32 15.83
C GLN A 116 2.49 -1.41 17.06
N HIS A 117 3.39 -0.43 17.24
CA HIS A 117 3.33 0.54 18.33
C HIS A 117 2.51 1.81 17.99
N TYR A 118 1.45 1.67 17.18
CA TYR A 118 0.57 2.79 16.83
C TYR A 118 -0.48 3.14 17.92
N GLY A 119 -0.50 2.40 19.04
CA GLY A 119 -1.20 2.82 20.27
C GLY A 119 -2.72 2.86 20.14
N THR A 120 -3.35 1.82 19.59
CA THR A 120 -4.80 1.75 19.37
C THR A 120 -5.60 2.04 20.64
N ARG A 121 -6.26 3.20 20.66
CA ARG A 121 -7.05 3.68 21.79
C ARG A 121 -8.49 3.90 21.37
N GLN A 122 -9.44 3.27 22.05
CA GLN A 122 -10.86 3.56 21.80
C GLN A 122 -11.17 5.01 22.18
N VAL A 123 -11.88 5.71 21.30
CA VAL A 123 -12.29 7.11 21.48
C VAL A 123 -13.77 7.28 21.11
N ALA A 124 -14.37 8.38 21.56
CA ALA A 124 -15.67 8.79 21.03
C ALA A 124 -15.55 9.05 19.53
N CYS A 125 -16.53 8.60 18.75
CA CYS A 125 -16.54 8.86 17.33
C CYS A 125 -16.72 10.37 17.08
N PRO A 126 -15.84 10.99 16.27
CA PRO A 126 -16.03 12.36 15.82
C PRO A 126 -17.43 12.55 15.22
N SER A 127 -18.02 13.72 15.47
CA SER A 127 -19.26 14.12 14.79
C SER A 127 -19.03 14.25 13.28
N GLY A 128 -19.97 13.77 12.48
CA GLY A 128 -19.91 13.81 11.01
C GLY A 128 -19.75 12.44 10.35
N GLY A 129 -19.75 12.44 9.02
CA GLY A 129 -19.48 11.26 8.20
C GLY A 129 -17.98 10.95 8.09
N PRO A 130 -17.62 9.82 7.48
CA PRO A 130 -16.23 9.53 7.12
C PRO A 130 -15.70 10.59 6.14
N LEU A 131 -14.40 10.83 6.21
CA LEU A 131 -13.68 11.68 5.27
C LEU A 131 -13.65 11.04 3.88
N THR A 132 -13.76 11.87 2.85
CA THR A 132 -13.61 11.46 1.45
C THR A 132 -12.27 11.94 0.91
N PHE A 133 -11.63 11.12 0.08
CA PHE A 133 -10.35 11.41 -0.53
C PHE A 133 -10.49 11.48 -2.05
N LYS A 134 -9.73 12.40 -2.67
CA LYS A 134 -9.62 12.42 -4.13
C LYS A 134 -8.83 11.19 -4.60
N PRO A 135 -9.11 10.64 -5.79
CA PRO A 135 -8.34 9.52 -6.33
C PRO A 135 -6.83 9.78 -6.33
N TRP A 136 -6.04 8.71 -6.20
CA TRP A 136 -4.59 8.81 -6.26
C TRP A 136 -4.13 9.47 -7.56
N PRO A 137 -3.07 10.30 -7.54
CA PRO A 137 -2.48 10.84 -8.75
C PRO A 137 -2.08 9.70 -9.69
N LYS A 138 -2.59 9.73 -10.92
CA LYS A 138 -2.22 8.76 -11.95
C LYS A 138 -0.81 9.06 -12.44
N ALA A 139 0.01 8.02 -12.56
CA ALA A 139 1.29 8.13 -13.25
C ALA A 139 1.07 8.27 -14.76
N PRO A 140 1.87 9.07 -15.48
CA PRO A 140 1.80 9.11 -16.93
C PRO A 140 2.21 7.75 -17.51
N GLU A 141 1.50 7.32 -18.55
CA GLU A 141 1.79 6.07 -19.26
C GLU A 141 2.99 6.24 -20.20
N ILE A 142 3.95 5.33 -20.14
CA ILE A 142 5.11 5.33 -21.03
C ILE A 142 4.71 4.69 -22.37
N PRO A 143 4.84 5.41 -23.50
CA PRO A 143 4.26 4.97 -24.76
C PRO A 143 5.13 3.94 -25.50
N PHE A 144 5.14 2.70 -25.01
CA PHE A 144 5.95 1.59 -25.53
C PHE A 144 5.88 1.44 -27.06
N GLU A 145 4.66 1.33 -27.58
CA GLU A 145 4.45 1.09 -29.02
C GLU A 145 4.81 2.28 -29.89
N ARG A 146 4.57 3.51 -29.41
CA ARG A 146 4.95 4.71 -30.16
C ARG A 146 6.47 4.88 -30.17
N LEU A 147 7.14 4.61 -29.05
CA LEU A 147 8.60 4.59 -28.98
C LEU A 147 9.18 3.59 -29.98
N ARG A 148 8.68 2.34 -29.97
CA ARG A 148 9.13 1.28 -30.88
C ARG A 148 9.00 1.67 -32.36
N LYS A 149 7.94 2.37 -32.72
CA LYS A 149 7.70 2.84 -34.10
C LYS A 149 8.54 4.07 -34.48
N ALA A 150 8.80 4.97 -33.53
CA ALA A 150 9.51 6.22 -33.79
C ALA A 150 11.03 6.04 -33.92
N LEU A 151 11.60 5.05 -33.24
CA LEU A 151 13.05 4.86 -33.23
C LEU A 151 13.60 4.47 -34.60
N PRO A 152 14.76 5.00 -35.00
CA PRO A 152 15.37 4.68 -36.28
C PRO A 152 15.77 3.20 -36.34
N ARG A 153 15.76 2.65 -37.57
CA ARG A 153 16.37 1.36 -37.89
C ARG A 153 17.77 1.60 -38.44
N VAL A 154 18.75 0.89 -37.90
CA VAL A 154 20.14 0.98 -38.35
C VAL A 154 20.46 -0.29 -39.15
N PRO A 155 20.86 -0.18 -40.43
CA PRO A 155 21.32 -1.34 -41.21
C PRO A 155 22.51 -2.04 -40.56
N LYS A 156 22.76 -3.31 -40.93
CA LYS A 156 23.98 -4.01 -40.52
C LYS A 156 25.21 -3.24 -41.05
N GLY A 157 26.23 -3.06 -40.20
CA GLY A 157 27.47 -2.34 -40.55
C GLY A 157 27.38 -0.80 -40.51
N GLY A 158 26.22 -0.23 -40.16
CA GLY A 158 26.10 1.20 -39.84
C GLY A 158 26.34 1.48 -38.35
N GLY A 159 26.16 2.74 -37.95
CA GLY A 159 26.18 3.19 -36.56
C GLY A 159 24.89 3.90 -36.17
N ALA A 160 24.45 3.74 -34.92
CA ALA A 160 23.31 4.48 -34.40
C ALA A 160 23.68 5.96 -34.15
N ASP A 161 22.80 6.86 -34.54
CA ASP A 161 22.97 8.32 -34.40
C ASP A 161 22.14 8.82 -33.21
N GLU A 162 22.83 9.22 -32.14
CA GLU A 162 22.17 9.69 -30.91
C GLU A 162 21.29 10.92 -31.16
N ALA A 163 21.68 11.84 -32.05
CA ALA A 163 20.89 13.04 -32.34
C ALA A 163 19.56 12.66 -33.01
N LYS A 164 19.58 11.70 -33.95
CA LYS A 164 18.36 11.16 -34.57
C LYS A 164 17.48 10.42 -33.56
N VAL A 165 18.08 9.66 -32.65
CA VAL A 165 17.35 8.98 -31.58
C VAL A 165 16.69 9.98 -30.62
N ARG A 166 17.41 11.02 -30.18
CA ARG A 166 16.87 12.10 -29.34
C ARG A 166 15.73 12.83 -30.04
N ALA A 167 15.88 13.14 -31.34
CA ALA A 167 14.82 13.77 -32.14
C ALA A 167 13.58 12.88 -32.25
N ALA A 168 13.74 11.58 -32.49
CA ALA A 168 12.66 10.62 -32.52
C ALA A 168 11.91 10.55 -31.18
N VAL A 169 12.63 10.49 -30.05
CA VAL A 169 12.02 10.50 -28.70
C VAL A 169 11.33 11.84 -28.41
N ALA A 170 11.91 12.97 -28.81
CA ALA A 170 11.30 14.28 -28.65
C ALA A 170 9.99 14.41 -29.43
N SER A 171 9.89 13.80 -30.61
CA SER A 171 8.66 13.82 -31.43
C SER A 171 7.45 13.17 -30.74
N LEU A 172 7.68 12.31 -29.75
CA LEU A 172 6.61 11.64 -28.98
C LEU A 172 5.87 12.58 -28.03
N ARG A 173 6.38 13.80 -27.79
CA ARG A 173 5.78 14.80 -26.88
C ARG A 173 5.39 14.18 -25.53
N LEU A 174 6.38 13.55 -24.89
CA LEU A 174 6.21 12.84 -23.62
C LEU A 174 5.76 13.81 -22.51
N ASP A 175 5.01 13.26 -21.54
CA ASP A 175 4.66 13.99 -20.32
C ASP A 175 5.95 14.44 -19.59
N PRO A 176 6.02 15.67 -19.05
CA PRO A 176 7.20 16.17 -18.36
C PRO A 176 7.69 15.33 -17.18
N ALA A 177 6.80 14.55 -16.54
CA ALA A 177 7.17 13.63 -15.46
C ALA A 177 7.89 12.37 -15.97
N ILE A 178 7.88 12.10 -17.28
CA ILE A 178 8.67 11.03 -17.91
C ILE A 178 10.10 11.52 -18.09
N ARG A 179 10.98 11.04 -17.23
CA ARG A 179 12.42 11.28 -17.33
C ARG A 179 12.98 10.49 -18.52
N ARG A 180 13.86 11.15 -19.28
CA ARG A 180 14.50 10.60 -20.46
C ARG A 180 16.00 10.52 -20.18
N GLU A 181 16.58 9.36 -20.42
CA GLU A 181 18.02 9.17 -20.40
C GLU A 181 18.48 8.62 -21.76
N PHE A 182 19.70 8.98 -22.14
CA PHE A 182 20.37 8.51 -23.34
C PHE A 182 21.80 8.13 -22.96
N ALA A 183 22.29 7.05 -23.56
CA ALA A 183 23.68 6.62 -23.44
C ALA A 183 24.12 6.08 -24.80
N THR A 184 25.37 6.33 -25.16
CA THR A 184 25.95 5.90 -26.42
C THR A 184 27.24 5.16 -26.14
N GLU A 185 27.38 3.98 -26.72
CA GLU A 185 28.59 3.16 -26.62
C GLU A 185 28.85 2.49 -27.97
N GLY A 186 29.99 2.83 -28.59
CA GLY A 186 30.30 2.42 -29.96
C GLY A 186 29.17 2.81 -30.92
N ASP A 187 28.68 1.83 -31.68
CA ASP A 187 27.62 1.97 -32.68
C ASP A 187 26.19 1.85 -32.10
N VAL A 188 26.05 1.84 -30.77
CA VAL A 188 24.79 1.58 -30.07
C VAL A 188 24.33 2.82 -29.30
N VAL A 189 23.04 3.13 -29.40
CA VAL A 189 22.38 4.14 -28.56
C VAL A 189 21.31 3.47 -27.70
N GLY A 190 21.45 3.60 -26.39
CA GLY A 190 20.47 3.21 -25.39
C GLY A 190 19.57 4.38 -25.00
N VAL A 191 18.29 4.09 -24.77
CA VAL A 191 17.28 5.03 -24.30
C VAL A 191 16.58 4.42 -23.10
N ALA A 192 16.36 5.22 -22.06
CA ALA A 192 15.44 4.88 -20.98
C ALA A 192 14.39 5.97 -20.80
N LEU A 193 13.12 5.56 -20.86
CA LEU A 193 11.98 6.37 -20.43
C LEU A 193 11.58 5.89 -19.04
N ILE A 194 11.56 6.78 -18.06
CA ILE A 194 11.47 6.42 -16.65
C ILE A 194 10.42 7.29 -15.97
N VAL A 195 9.50 6.65 -15.26
CA VAL A 195 8.50 7.27 -14.39
C VAL A 195 8.64 6.67 -13.00
N ARG A 196 8.43 7.48 -11.97
CA ARG A 196 8.25 6.99 -10.60
C ARG A 196 6.76 7.11 -10.25
N PRO A 197 5.97 6.02 -10.33
CA PRO A 197 4.56 6.08 -9.98
C PRO A 197 4.38 6.54 -8.54
N TYR A 198 3.33 7.33 -8.29
CA TYR A 198 3.04 7.84 -6.96
C TYR A 198 2.83 6.68 -5.98
N GLY A 199 3.49 6.72 -4.82
CA GLY A 199 3.36 5.68 -3.80
C GLY A 199 4.15 4.38 -4.06
N SER A 200 4.62 4.15 -5.29
CA SER A 200 5.33 2.93 -5.69
C SER A 200 6.77 2.88 -5.17
N ASP A 201 7.23 1.66 -4.91
CA ASP A 201 8.60 1.27 -4.60
C ASP A 201 9.44 0.98 -5.86
N ALA A 202 8.79 0.47 -6.90
CA ALA A 202 9.38 0.24 -8.22
C ALA A 202 9.18 1.44 -9.14
N PHE A 203 10.15 1.65 -10.02
CA PHE A 203 10.00 2.51 -11.19
C PHE A 203 9.11 1.84 -12.24
N ASP A 204 8.47 2.66 -13.07
CA ASP A 204 7.97 2.22 -14.36
C ASP A 204 8.94 2.70 -15.43
N CYS A 205 9.37 1.81 -16.32
CA CYS A 205 10.33 2.19 -17.34
C CYS A 205 10.26 1.32 -18.58
N VAL A 206 10.51 1.95 -19.72
CA VAL A 206 10.69 1.29 -21.01
C VAL A 206 12.09 1.63 -21.50
N LEU A 207 12.83 0.59 -21.88
CA LEU A 207 14.15 0.70 -22.47
C LEU A 207 14.09 0.50 -23.97
N ALA A 208 15.00 1.14 -24.67
CA ALA A 208 15.25 0.85 -26.07
C ALA A 208 16.74 0.82 -26.40
N ARG A 209 17.12 -0.14 -27.23
CA ARG A 209 18.46 -0.31 -27.77
C ARG A 209 18.40 -0.15 -29.27
N VAL A 210 19.02 0.89 -29.78
CA VAL A 210 19.17 1.15 -31.21
C VAL A 210 20.57 0.72 -31.61
N ALA A 211 20.67 -0.36 -32.39
CA ALA A 211 21.94 -0.95 -32.79
C ALA A 211 21.92 -1.43 -34.25
N PRO A 212 23.09 -1.63 -34.86
CA PRO A 212 23.19 -2.11 -36.24
C PRO A 212 22.48 -3.46 -36.41
N GLY A 213 21.59 -3.54 -37.37
CA GLY A 213 20.78 -4.72 -37.68
C GLY A 213 19.59 -4.98 -36.74
N ARG A 214 19.51 -4.34 -35.56
CA ARG A 214 18.41 -4.56 -34.60
C ARG A 214 18.14 -3.36 -33.71
N THR A 215 16.92 -2.87 -33.76
CA THR A 215 16.34 -1.98 -32.73
C THR A 215 15.40 -2.80 -31.84
N SER A 216 15.60 -2.76 -30.52
CA SER A 216 14.77 -3.48 -29.54
C SER A 216 14.18 -2.52 -28.53
N VAL A 217 12.95 -2.76 -28.11
CA VAL A 217 12.26 -2.02 -27.04
C VAL A 217 11.66 -3.04 -26.08
N TRP A 218 11.87 -2.86 -24.78
CA TRP A 218 11.38 -3.80 -23.76
C TRP A 218 11.11 -3.08 -22.43
N THR A 219 10.33 -3.74 -21.58
CA THR A 219 10.11 -3.33 -20.19
C THR A 219 10.87 -4.32 -19.31
N PRO A 220 11.82 -3.87 -18.47
CA PRO A 220 12.51 -4.77 -17.54
C PRO A 220 11.53 -5.45 -16.57
N PRO A 221 11.83 -6.68 -16.10
CA PRO A 221 11.09 -7.34 -15.04
C PRO A 221 10.97 -6.45 -13.79
N ARG A 222 9.89 -6.61 -13.00
CA ARG A 222 9.63 -5.78 -11.82
C ARG A 222 10.83 -5.70 -10.86
N MET A 223 11.51 -6.81 -10.61
CA MET A 223 12.68 -6.86 -9.72
C MET A 223 13.77 -5.89 -10.17
N GLN A 224 14.13 -5.88 -11.44
CA GLN A 224 15.13 -4.95 -11.99
C GLN A 224 14.68 -3.49 -11.99
N ARG A 225 13.38 -3.21 -11.82
CA ARG A 225 12.84 -1.85 -11.75
C ARG A 225 12.79 -1.31 -10.32
N MET A 226 13.21 -2.08 -9.32
CA MET A 226 13.33 -1.60 -7.96
C MET A 226 14.46 -0.57 -7.85
N ALA A 227 14.33 0.37 -6.91
CA ALA A 227 15.37 1.35 -6.67
C ALA A 227 16.68 0.66 -6.22
N GLY A 228 17.78 0.95 -6.93
CA GLY A 228 19.09 0.37 -6.67
C GLY A 228 19.48 -0.80 -7.60
N GLU A 229 18.51 -1.41 -8.30
CA GLU A 229 18.76 -2.61 -9.12
C GLU A 229 19.28 -2.30 -10.55
N GLY A 230 19.45 -1.02 -10.90
CA GLY A 230 20.06 -0.58 -12.17
C GLY A 230 19.24 -0.80 -13.45
N GLY A 231 18.12 -1.53 -13.38
CA GLY A 231 17.37 -1.95 -14.56
C GLY A 231 16.65 -0.82 -15.31
N CYS A 232 16.35 0.31 -14.67
CA CYS A 232 15.78 1.48 -15.34
C CYS A 232 16.86 2.54 -15.61
N SER A 233 17.76 2.26 -16.54
CA SER A 233 18.82 3.19 -16.95
C SER A 233 19.15 3.07 -18.44
N ALA A 234 19.67 4.14 -19.04
CA ALA A 234 20.15 4.08 -20.42
C ALA A 234 21.38 3.18 -20.58
N GLY A 235 22.21 3.03 -19.54
CA GLY A 235 23.31 2.07 -19.52
C GLY A 235 22.83 0.63 -19.68
N ASN A 236 21.81 0.23 -18.90
CA ASN A 236 21.15 -1.08 -19.06
C ASN A 236 20.48 -1.26 -20.44
N ALA A 237 20.15 -0.16 -21.13
CA ALA A 237 19.63 -0.24 -22.50
C ALA A 237 20.75 -0.53 -23.52
N VAL A 238 21.97 -0.04 -23.28
CA VAL A 238 23.14 -0.32 -24.11
C VAL A 238 23.65 -1.74 -23.87
N ASP A 239 23.83 -2.10 -22.59
CA ASP A 239 24.31 -3.39 -22.10
C ASP A 239 23.29 -4.03 -21.13
N PRO A 240 22.33 -4.82 -21.65
CA PRO A 240 21.24 -5.36 -20.83
C PRO A 240 21.69 -6.38 -19.79
N LEU A 241 21.24 -6.15 -18.55
CA LEU A 241 21.34 -7.12 -17.46
C LEU A 241 20.72 -8.47 -17.88
N PRO A 242 21.32 -9.60 -17.43
CA PRO A 242 20.73 -10.91 -17.66
C PRO A 242 19.35 -11.01 -17.00
N PRO A 243 18.44 -11.84 -17.53
CA PRO A 243 17.14 -12.08 -16.91
C PRO A 243 17.33 -12.65 -15.49
N PRO A 244 16.48 -12.25 -14.51
CA PRO A 244 16.54 -12.80 -13.16
C PRO A 244 16.23 -14.31 -13.18
N HIS A 245 16.97 -15.08 -12.38
CA HIS A 245 16.79 -16.52 -12.17
C HIS A 245 15.66 -16.82 -11.19
#